data_AF-A0A1G3ZZS8-F1
#
_entry.id   AF-A0A1G3ZZS8-F1
#
_cell.length_a   1.000
_cell.length_b   1.000
_cell.length_c   1.000
_cell.angle_alpha   90.00
_cell.angle_beta   90.00
_cell.angle_gamma   90.00
#
_symmetry.space_group_name_H-M   'P 1'
#
loop_
_entity.id
_entity.type
_entity.pdbx_description
1 polymer ?
#
loop_
_entity_poly.entity_id
_entity_poly.type
_entity_poly.pdbx_seq_one_letter_code
_entity_poly.pdbx_strand_id
1 'polypeptide(L)'
;MDDLSPLEQQTPAVEPKPLDADIVCAGFGPATGGFLTTLTRHLATEEGMALQSRAFPGMPPQVICYERADDTAFGVSGVVTRARAFKASFPDFATADVPMAAAVTGERLVFLLDPTGAARVPWWMRAAGNAVEALGIARNSAFEVPYIPPFLHKGDGFIFSLGQLNQWVGQQVMMSGMAQIWPASPVGEPLVEDGSVKGIVLAGDGTEVRADLTVIGDGPVGAVSRHIDEVFGMPEGHRRDEWAVGMKFVIDLPESCDLPEGTVFHTIGFPEPEIFGFFYVHPGRVASAGIFVPSWFESPVRTAYRYLQHFIQHPYLWRYLKGGRLRSWGAKSILESGRHGEPHLTGNGYARIGEGSGSTNVLTGSGVDEAWLTGVQLAEAVIELYKEDLPFTKVNLQAKYESKRRASWLEEESKVAERARNGFQSGLFAGFTGMALAGFSGGKLAWPRAKQDKRPASLEQFYRTRLAPSQVRNLRAKCEAEGKALHDALMDAAGWPKIEHDGELLVTQQDALLMGGKVQAPSDAPDHVVIRDTKLCLDCQNRLCIEICSGEALRPGEAGVPAFDREKCVHCGACMWNCTREISPGVTNIAFCAGPGGLHSAEN
;
A
#
# COMPACT_ATOMS: atom_id res chain seq x y z
N MET A 1 -28.65 24.93 62.71
CA MET A 1 -29.29 23.77 62.04
C MET A 1 -30.13 24.37 60.94
N ASP A 2 -29.73 24.41 59.68
CA ASP A 2 -28.72 23.64 58.97
C ASP A 2 -28.12 24.50 57.85
N ASP A 3 -26.79 24.50 57.79
CA ASP A 3 -25.98 25.01 56.69
C ASP A 3 -25.41 23.77 56.01
N LEU A 4 -25.96 23.39 54.86
CA LEU A 4 -25.51 22.24 54.07
C LEU A 4 -25.19 22.72 52.65
N SER A 5 -24.04 23.35 52.53
CA SER A 5 -23.26 23.38 51.29
C SER A 5 -22.99 21.94 50.84
N PRO A 6 -23.23 21.56 49.58
CA PRO A 6 -22.71 20.31 49.04
C PRO A 6 -21.19 20.42 49.01
N LEU A 7 -20.51 19.60 49.82
CA LEU A 7 -19.09 19.33 49.65
C LEU A 7 -18.91 18.69 48.28
N GLU A 8 -18.41 19.47 47.31
CA GLU A 8 -17.79 18.93 46.11
C GLU A 8 -16.72 17.95 46.57
N GLN A 9 -17.00 16.66 46.41
CA GLN A 9 -16.00 15.61 46.53
C GLN A 9 -15.01 15.86 45.39
N GLN A 10 -13.92 16.56 45.71
CA GLN A 10 -12.73 16.58 44.87
C GLN A 10 -12.26 15.14 44.75
N THR A 11 -12.57 14.52 43.60
CA THR A 11 -11.89 13.31 43.16
C THR A 11 -10.39 13.61 43.23
N PRO A 12 -9.59 12.84 43.99
CA PRO A 12 -8.16 13.10 44.07
C PRO A 12 -7.59 13.09 42.65
N ALA A 13 -6.89 14.16 42.29
CA ALA A 13 -6.20 14.25 41.01
C ALA A 13 -5.24 13.06 40.93
N VAL A 14 -5.56 12.10 40.07
CA VAL A 14 -4.69 10.95 39.79
C VAL A 14 -3.39 11.53 39.26
N GLU A 15 -2.26 11.27 39.94
CA GLU A 15 -0.96 11.68 39.43
C GLU A 15 -0.79 11.13 38.01
N PRO A 16 -0.46 11.96 37.01
CA PRO A 16 -0.33 11.50 35.65
C PRO A 16 0.78 10.44 35.61
N LYS A 17 0.47 9.28 35.01
CA LYS A 17 1.46 8.21 34.80
C LYS A 17 2.66 8.78 34.02
N PRO A 18 3.90 8.39 34.37
CA PRO A 18 5.08 8.86 33.67
C PRO A 18 5.07 8.44 32.19
N LEU A 19 5.82 9.16 31.37
CA LEU A 19 6.06 8.80 29.97
C LEU A 19 7.03 7.62 29.90
N ASP A 20 6.80 6.70 28.97
CA ASP A 20 7.73 5.61 28.66
C ASP A 20 8.77 6.04 27.62
N ALA A 21 8.44 7.02 26.79
CA ALA A 21 9.33 7.66 25.82
C ALA A 21 8.86 9.09 25.50
N ASP A 22 9.70 9.91 24.88
CA ASP A 22 9.26 11.21 24.37
C ASP A 22 8.42 11.04 23.10
N ILE A 23 8.85 10.15 22.20
CA ILE A 23 8.23 9.94 20.90
C ILE A 23 8.09 8.44 20.66
N VAL A 24 6.89 8.02 20.30
CA VAL A 24 6.62 6.66 19.81
C VAL A 24 6.18 6.70 18.35
N CYS A 25 6.70 5.78 17.54
CA CYS A 25 6.28 5.61 16.15
C CYS A 25 5.50 4.29 16.01
N ALA A 26 4.37 4.33 15.31
CA ALA A 26 3.62 3.14 14.91
C ALA A 26 3.88 2.84 13.41
N GLY A 27 4.62 1.76 13.15
CA GLY A 27 5.00 1.30 11.81
C GLY A 27 6.35 1.85 11.34
N PHE A 28 7.18 0.97 10.78
CA PHE A 28 8.45 1.30 10.16
C PHE A 28 8.41 1.05 8.65
N GLY A 29 8.23 2.13 7.89
CA GLY A 29 8.36 2.15 6.43
C GLY A 29 9.09 3.43 5.98
N PRO A 30 9.07 3.77 4.67
CA PRO A 30 9.82 4.92 4.15
C PRO A 30 9.56 6.26 4.85
N ALA A 31 8.31 6.52 5.25
CA ALA A 31 7.97 7.75 5.97
C ALA A 31 8.66 7.81 7.34
N THR A 32 8.50 6.77 8.15
CA THR A 32 9.16 6.66 9.45
C THR A 32 10.67 6.62 9.30
N GLY A 33 11.19 5.98 8.24
CA GLY A 33 12.60 6.01 7.87
C GLY A 33 13.12 7.43 7.65
N GLY A 34 12.39 8.27 6.88
CA GLY A 34 12.73 9.68 6.67
C GLY A 34 12.65 10.51 7.95
N PHE A 35 11.63 10.27 8.78
CA PHE A 35 11.48 10.90 10.10
C PHE A 35 12.65 10.59 11.02
N LEU A 36 12.92 9.30 11.26
CA LEU A 36 13.97 8.86 12.17
C LEU A 36 15.35 9.24 11.66
N THR A 37 15.64 9.08 10.36
CA THR A 37 16.93 9.48 9.77
C THR A 37 17.22 10.96 10.01
N THR A 38 16.22 11.82 9.85
CA THR A 38 16.38 13.27 10.03
C THR A 38 16.54 13.62 11.50
N LEU A 39 15.68 13.07 12.36
CA LEU A 39 15.69 13.34 13.78
C LEU A 39 16.96 12.85 14.47
N THR A 40 17.36 11.59 14.26
CA THR A 40 18.52 11.00 14.95
C THR A 40 19.83 11.68 14.57
N ARG A 41 19.96 12.10 13.31
CA ARG A 41 21.13 12.90 12.88
C ARG A 41 21.20 14.23 13.58
N HIS A 42 20.07 14.91 13.76
CA HIS A 42 20.05 16.15 14.55
C HIS A 42 20.42 15.87 16.01
N LEU A 43 19.84 14.85 16.63
CA LEU A 43 20.12 14.46 18.02
C LEU A 43 21.59 14.09 18.26
N ALA A 44 22.29 13.56 17.24
CA ALA A 44 23.71 13.27 17.31
C ALA A 44 24.63 14.52 17.22
N THR A 45 24.10 15.70 16.92
CA THR A 45 24.87 16.96 16.92
C THR A 45 24.99 17.56 18.33
N GLU A 46 25.92 18.51 18.51
CA GLU A 46 26.03 19.25 19.78
C GLU A 46 24.74 19.98 20.16
N GLU A 47 24.05 20.60 19.19
CA GLU A 47 22.75 21.24 19.41
C GLU A 47 21.67 20.22 19.82
N GLY A 48 21.67 19.05 19.17
CA GLY A 48 20.70 18.00 19.46
C GLY A 48 20.89 17.36 20.83
N MET A 49 22.14 17.14 21.24
CA MET A 49 22.47 16.62 22.58
C MET A 49 22.10 17.59 23.71
N ALA A 50 21.94 18.89 23.42
CA ALA A 50 21.45 19.86 24.38
C ALA A 50 19.95 19.72 24.66
N LEU A 51 19.19 19.10 23.75
CA LEU A 51 17.77 18.83 23.95
C LEU A 51 17.59 17.82 25.09
N GLN A 52 16.61 18.07 25.95
CA GLN A 52 16.33 17.23 27.11
C GLN A 52 15.08 16.39 26.87
N SER A 53 15.15 15.12 27.24
CA SER A 53 13.98 14.25 27.34
C SER A 53 13.05 14.75 28.44
N ARG A 54 11.77 14.83 28.10
CA ARG A 54 10.67 15.08 29.03
C ARG A 54 10.29 13.83 29.80
N ALA A 55 10.51 12.65 29.21
CA ALA A 55 10.30 11.36 29.87
C ALA A 55 11.41 11.03 30.88
N PHE A 56 12.67 11.34 30.55
CA PHE A 56 13.85 11.02 31.35
C PHE A 56 14.78 12.24 31.48
N PRO A 57 14.54 13.12 32.46
CA PRO A 57 15.36 14.33 32.64
C PRO A 57 16.86 14.03 32.74
N GLY A 58 17.68 14.79 32.00
CA GLY A 58 19.13 14.59 31.92
C GLY A 58 19.58 13.61 30.82
N MET A 59 18.64 13.02 30.08
CA MET A 59 18.91 12.20 28.89
C MET A 59 18.48 12.92 27.61
N PRO A 60 19.06 12.59 26.44
CA PRO A 60 18.52 13.04 25.16
C PRO A 60 17.10 12.48 24.95
N PRO A 61 16.27 13.11 24.09
CA PRO A 61 14.92 12.61 23.77
C PRO A 61 14.90 11.11 23.43
N GLN A 62 14.02 10.36 24.09
CA GLN A 62 13.84 8.92 23.88
C GLN A 62 12.83 8.66 22.76
N VAL A 63 13.29 7.98 21.71
CA VAL A 63 12.49 7.69 20.51
C VAL A 63 12.41 6.18 20.28
N ILE A 64 11.18 5.65 20.25
CA ILE A 64 10.92 4.22 20.07
C ILE A 64 9.98 4.03 18.88
N CYS A 65 10.35 3.17 17.93
CA CYS A 65 9.52 2.81 16.79
C CYS A 65 9.10 1.35 16.88
N TYR A 66 7.80 1.08 16.85
CA TYR A 66 7.24 -0.26 16.89
C TYR A 66 6.84 -0.70 15.48
N GLU A 67 7.37 -1.84 15.03
CA GLU A 67 7.06 -2.45 13.74
C GLU A 67 6.39 -3.80 13.94
N ARG A 68 5.30 -4.04 13.19
CA ARG A 68 4.51 -5.27 13.27
C ARG A 68 5.30 -6.48 12.79
N ALA A 69 6.03 -6.35 11.69
CA ALA A 69 6.75 -7.45 11.06
C ALA A 69 7.95 -7.91 11.89
N ASP A 70 8.36 -9.16 11.70
CA ASP A 70 9.43 -9.78 12.50
C ASP A 70 10.81 -9.13 12.26
N ASP A 71 10.92 -8.36 11.16
CA ASP A 71 12.04 -7.49 10.82
C ASP A 71 11.51 -6.21 10.13
N THR A 72 12.34 -5.18 10.08
CA THR A 72 12.20 -3.92 9.34
C THR A 72 12.07 -4.06 7.82
N ALA A 73 12.26 -5.27 7.27
CA ALA A 73 12.19 -5.54 5.84
C ALA A 73 10.77 -5.59 5.26
N PHE A 74 9.73 -5.40 6.08
CA PHE A 74 8.37 -5.50 5.59
C PHE A 74 7.99 -4.33 4.70
N GLY A 75 7.88 -4.62 3.40
CA GLY A 75 7.36 -3.74 2.39
C GLY A 75 7.11 -4.52 1.12
N VAL A 76 6.05 -4.16 0.37
CA VAL A 76 5.85 -4.67 -0.98
C VAL A 76 5.68 -3.46 -1.88
N SER A 77 6.62 -3.25 -2.79
CA SER A 77 6.51 -2.17 -3.78
C SER A 77 7.39 -2.43 -5.00
N GLY A 78 6.89 -2.02 -6.17
CA GLY A 78 7.73 -1.75 -7.32
C GLY A 78 8.29 -0.34 -7.20
N VAL A 79 9.43 -0.17 -6.51
CA VAL A 79 9.98 1.17 -6.29
C VAL A 79 10.79 1.61 -7.50
N VAL A 80 10.25 2.56 -8.25
CA VAL A 80 11.00 3.43 -9.17
C VAL A 80 10.70 4.88 -8.81
N THR A 81 11.75 5.66 -8.55
CA THR A 81 11.59 6.99 -7.96
C THR A 81 12.69 7.94 -8.37
N ARG A 82 12.38 9.24 -8.48
CA ARG A 82 13.42 10.28 -8.64
C ARG A 82 14.27 10.44 -7.37
N ALA A 83 13.76 9.98 -6.23
CA ALA A 83 14.41 10.00 -4.93
C ALA A 83 14.88 11.42 -4.52
N ARG A 84 14.06 12.46 -4.73
CA ARG A 84 14.45 13.84 -4.45
C ARG A 84 14.67 14.05 -2.94
N ALA A 85 13.71 13.63 -2.12
CA ALA A 85 13.82 13.76 -0.67
C ALA A 85 14.83 12.76 -0.09
N PHE A 86 14.84 11.54 -0.60
CA PHE A 86 15.82 10.53 -0.18
C PHE A 86 17.26 10.98 -0.46
N LYS A 87 17.57 11.51 -1.66
CA LYS A 87 18.91 12.06 -1.97
C LYS A 87 19.26 13.26 -1.13
N ALA A 88 18.29 14.10 -0.77
CA ALA A 88 18.53 15.21 0.16
C ALA A 88 18.93 14.70 1.55
N SER A 89 18.35 13.57 1.99
CA SER A 89 18.77 12.89 3.22
C SER A 89 20.12 12.17 3.04
N PHE A 90 20.41 11.57 1.89
CA PHE A 90 21.65 10.82 1.65
C PHE A 90 22.34 11.30 0.36
N PRO A 91 23.05 12.45 0.40
CA PRO A 91 23.67 13.02 -0.80
C PRO A 91 24.76 12.13 -1.39
N ASP A 92 25.44 11.36 -0.54
CA ASP A 92 26.54 10.45 -0.92
C ASP A 92 26.08 9.00 -1.07
N PHE A 93 24.78 8.75 -1.25
CA PHE A 93 24.23 7.41 -1.38
C PHE A 93 24.84 6.66 -2.58
N ALA A 94 25.41 5.47 -2.33
CA ALA A 94 25.86 4.56 -3.37
C ALA A 94 24.85 3.41 -3.53
N THR A 95 24.47 3.09 -4.77
CA THR A 95 23.55 1.96 -5.05
C THR A 95 24.12 0.61 -4.61
N ALA A 96 25.44 0.50 -4.42
CA ALA A 96 26.08 -0.71 -3.89
C ALA A 96 25.77 -0.94 -2.40
N ASP A 97 25.34 0.08 -1.67
CA ASP A 97 25.07 0.00 -0.23
C ASP A 97 23.75 -0.73 0.08
N VAL A 98 22.81 -0.71 -0.88
CA VAL A 98 21.50 -1.35 -0.76
C VAL A 98 21.40 -2.45 -1.83
N PRO A 99 21.26 -3.72 -1.43
CA PRO A 99 21.07 -4.80 -2.40
C PRO A 99 19.89 -4.50 -3.34
N MET A 100 20.00 -4.97 -4.58
CA MET A 100 19.04 -4.71 -5.66
C MET A 100 18.78 -3.23 -5.99
N ALA A 101 19.49 -2.27 -5.40
CA ALA A 101 19.37 -0.87 -5.84
C ALA A 101 20.14 -0.65 -7.15
N ALA A 102 19.56 0.12 -8.06
CA ALA A 102 20.25 0.57 -9.26
C ALA A 102 19.75 1.94 -9.71
N ALA A 103 20.60 2.68 -10.41
CA ALA A 103 20.18 3.87 -11.14
C ALA A 103 19.25 3.48 -12.30
N VAL A 104 18.27 4.32 -12.60
CA VAL A 104 17.44 4.13 -13.80
C VAL A 104 18.29 4.39 -15.03
N THR A 105 18.40 3.41 -15.93
CA THR A 105 19.23 3.49 -17.15
C THR A 105 18.40 3.60 -18.42
N GLY A 106 17.15 3.14 -18.39
CA GLY A 106 16.23 3.24 -19.51
C GLY A 106 14.79 3.03 -19.09
N GLU A 107 13.90 3.89 -19.59
CA GLU A 107 12.46 3.82 -19.32
C GLU A 107 11.68 3.56 -20.61
N ARG A 108 10.67 2.70 -20.53
CA ARG A 108 9.73 2.45 -21.62
C ARG A 108 8.30 2.41 -21.11
N LEU A 109 7.40 3.06 -21.83
CA LEU A 109 5.96 2.87 -21.68
C LEU A 109 5.51 1.90 -22.77
N VAL A 110 4.92 0.77 -22.38
CA VAL A 110 4.57 -0.32 -23.30
C VAL A 110 3.06 -0.56 -23.27
N PHE A 111 2.44 -0.52 -24.44
CA PHE A 111 1.05 -0.97 -24.58
C PHE A 111 1.06 -2.46 -24.93
N LEU A 112 0.49 -3.27 -24.05
CA LEU A 112 0.33 -4.71 -24.23
C LEU A 112 -1.03 -4.98 -24.87
N LEU A 113 -1.03 -5.68 -26.00
CA LEU A 113 -2.24 -6.15 -26.66
C LEU A 113 -2.75 -7.43 -25.96
N ASP A 114 -3.93 -7.90 -26.34
CA ASP A 114 -4.49 -9.15 -25.82
C ASP A 114 -4.21 -10.30 -26.79
N PRO A 115 -3.13 -11.09 -26.60
CA PRO A 115 -2.83 -12.24 -27.45
C PRO A 115 -3.78 -13.42 -27.22
N THR A 116 -4.55 -13.41 -26.12
CA THR A 116 -5.41 -14.54 -25.72
C THR A 116 -6.84 -14.40 -26.25
N GLY A 117 -7.28 -13.17 -26.54
CA GLY A 117 -8.68 -12.84 -26.80
C GLY A 117 -9.58 -12.90 -25.57
N ALA A 118 -9.03 -13.21 -24.39
CA ALA A 118 -9.75 -13.37 -23.13
C ALA A 118 -9.86 -12.06 -22.33
N ALA A 119 -9.05 -11.04 -22.57
CA ALA A 119 -9.19 -9.76 -21.88
C ALA A 119 -10.47 -9.03 -22.31
N ARG A 120 -11.06 -8.20 -21.44
CA ARG A 120 -12.29 -7.45 -21.70
C ARG A 120 -12.02 -6.17 -22.49
N VAL A 121 -11.42 -6.35 -23.66
CA VAL A 121 -11.10 -5.27 -24.60
C VAL A 121 -12.29 -5.06 -25.55
N PRO A 122 -12.78 -3.81 -25.74
CA PRO A 122 -13.80 -3.50 -26.73
C PRO A 122 -13.43 -3.98 -28.14
N TRP A 123 -14.43 -4.35 -28.95
CA TRP A 123 -14.20 -4.90 -30.30
C TRP A 123 -13.34 -3.98 -31.19
N TRP A 124 -13.52 -2.66 -31.09
CA TRP A 124 -12.77 -1.69 -31.88
C TRP A 124 -11.30 -1.60 -31.45
N MET A 125 -11.00 -1.75 -30.15
CA MET A 125 -9.62 -1.80 -29.65
C MET A 125 -8.93 -3.10 -30.10
N ARG A 126 -9.65 -4.22 -30.11
CA ARG A 126 -9.13 -5.47 -30.69
C ARG A 126 -8.83 -5.33 -32.18
N ALA A 127 -9.76 -4.76 -32.94
CA ALA A 127 -9.56 -4.50 -34.37
C ALA A 127 -8.35 -3.57 -34.62
N ALA A 128 -8.20 -2.52 -33.82
CA ALA A 128 -7.04 -1.64 -33.88
C ALA A 128 -5.73 -2.37 -33.53
N GLY A 129 -5.72 -3.19 -32.47
CA GLY A 129 -4.57 -4.02 -32.09
C GLY A 129 -4.13 -4.95 -33.22
N ASN A 130 -5.08 -5.68 -33.81
CA ASN A 130 -4.81 -6.58 -34.94
C ASN A 130 -4.24 -5.82 -36.15
N ALA A 131 -4.74 -4.61 -36.43
CA ALA A 131 -4.21 -3.78 -37.50
C ALA A 131 -2.76 -3.32 -37.22
N VAL A 132 -2.47 -2.92 -35.99
CA VAL A 132 -1.11 -2.50 -35.57
C VAL A 132 -0.13 -3.68 -35.63
N GLU A 133 -0.55 -4.90 -35.29
CA GLU A 133 0.23 -6.12 -35.51
C GLU A 133 0.44 -6.43 -36.99
N ALA A 134 -0.62 -6.38 -37.81
CA ALA A 134 -0.53 -6.65 -39.24
C ALA A 134 0.38 -5.67 -40.00
N LEU A 135 0.45 -4.41 -39.53
CA LEU A 135 1.34 -3.38 -40.06
C LEU A 135 2.79 -3.50 -39.55
N GLY A 136 3.09 -4.48 -38.69
CA GLY A 136 4.43 -4.70 -38.12
C GLY A 136 4.87 -3.65 -37.11
N ILE A 137 3.94 -2.79 -36.65
CA ILE A 137 4.19 -1.76 -35.63
C ILE A 137 4.30 -2.43 -34.25
N ALA A 138 3.39 -3.36 -33.95
CA ALA A 138 3.48 -4.17 -32.74
C ALA A 138 4.34 -5.42 -33.00
N ARG A 139 5.15 -5.79 -32.00
CA ARG A 139 5.97 -7.01 -31.99
C ARG A 139 5.77 -7.73 -30.67
N ASN A 140 5.59 -9.05 -30.73
CA ASN A 140 5.28 -9.87 -29.56
C ASN A 140 4.03 -9.35 -28.82
N SER A 141 3.00 -9.01 -29.59
CA SER A 141 1.72 -8.46 -29.11
C SER A 141 1.84 -7.22 -28.22
N ALA A 142 2.82 -6.36 -28.50
CA ALA A 142 2.96 -5.09 -27.83
C ALA A 142 3.61 -4.05 -28.72
N PHE A 143 3.45 -2.78 -28.38
CA PHE A 143 4.22 -1.69 -28.96
C PHE A 143 4.71 -0.73 -27.87
N GLU A 144 5.94 -0.25 -28.03
CA GLU A 144 6.50 0.78 -27.16
C GLU A 144 5.95 2.15 -27.59
N VAL A 145 5.42 2.91 -26.63
CA VAL A 145 4.90 4.24 -26.88
C VAL A 145 6.10 5.19 -27.10
N PRO A 146 6.15 5.94 -28.22
CA PRO A 146 7.33 6.73 -28.58
C PRO A 146 7.56 7.95 -27.67
N TYR A 147 6.60 8.27 -26.83
CA TYR A 147 6.63 9.42 -25.93
C TYR A 147 6.20 8.99 -24.53
N ILE A 148 7.09 9.22 -23.56
CA ILE A 148 6.79 9.08 -22.13
C ILE A 148 6.51 10.51 -21.62
N PRO A 149 5.36 10.77 -21.01
CA PRO A 149 5.07 12.06 -20.42
C PRO A 149 6.10 12.48 -19.34
N PRO A 150 6.50 13.77 -19.28
CA PRO A 150 7.44 14.32 -18.30
C PRO A 150 7.17 13.97 -16.83
N PHE A 151 5.90 13.80 -16.46
CA PHE A 151 5.52 13.46 -15.09
C PHE A 151 5.74 11.97 -14.74
N LEU A 152 5.87 11.08 -15.74
CA LEU A 152 6.19 9.67 -15.52
C LEU A 152 7.69 9.41 -15.47
N HIS A 153 8.51 10.23 -16.13
CA HIS A 153 9.96 10.04 -16.19
C HIS A 153 10.63 9.96 -14.80
N LYS A 154 11.49 8.96 -14.60
CA LYS A 154 12.32 8.72 -13.42
C LYS A 154 13.83 8.56 -13.76
N GLY A 155 14.27 8.98 -14.93
CA GLY A 155 15.62 8.69 -15.46
C GLY A 155 16.79 9.24 -14.65
N ASP A 156 16.56 10.23 -13.78
CA ASP A 156 17.55 10.72 -12.82
C ASP A 156 17.53 9.95 -11.49
N GLY A 157 16.68 8.94 -11.38
CA GLY A 157 16.30 8.27 -10.15
C GLY A 157 16.91 6.88 -9.92
N PHE A 158 16.26 6.14 -9.04
CA PHE A 158 16.65 4.79 -8.65
C PHE A 158 15.49 3.82 -8.76
N ILE A 159 15.83 2.54 -8.93
CA ILE A 159 14.99 1.41 -8.56
C ILE A 159 15.46 0.83 -7.22
N PHE A 160 14.52 0.40 -6.38
CA PHE A 160 14.81 -0.22 -5.09
C PHE A 160 13.98 -1.49 -4.88
N SER A 161 14.53 -2.44 -4.12
CA SER A 161 13.72 -3.34 -3.31
C SER A 161 13.34 -2.61 -2.03
N LEU A 162 12.04 -2.59 -1.68
CA LEU A 162 11.57 -1.78 -0.56
C LEU A 162 12.02 -2.38 0.78
N GLY A 163 11.97 -3.70 0.91
CA GLY A 163 12.42 -4.37 2.13
C GLY A 163 13.91 -4.15 2.40
N GLN A 164 14.76 -4.30 1.37
CA GLN A 164 16.20 -4.06 1.49
C GLN A 164 16.54 -2.59 1.77
N LEU A 165 15.80 -1.64 1.17
CA LEU A 165 15.94 -0.23 1.50
C LEU A 165 15.59 0.04 2.96
N ASN A 166 14.47 -0.50 3.46
CA ASN A 166 14.06 -0.32 4.84
C ASN A 166 15.06 -0.96 5.82
N GLN A 167 15.58 -2.15 5.54
CA GLN A 167 16.64 -2.77 6.35
C GLN A 167 17.87 -1.88 6.45
N TRP A 168 18.35 -1.39 5.31
CA TRP A 168 19.51 -0.50 5.28
C TRP A 168 19.26 0.78 6.07
N VAL A 169 18.12 1.45 5.86
CA VAL A 169 17.74 2.66 6.62
C VAL A 169 17.62 2.36 8.11
N GLY A 170 16.98 1.24 8.47
CA GLY A 170 16.83 0.80 9.86
C GLY A 170 18.17 0.60 10.55
N GLN A 171 19.13 -0.01 9.85
CA GLN A 171 20.51 -0.14 10.34
C GLN A 171 21.17 1.24 10.54
N GLN A 172 21.06 2.16 9.57
CA GLN A 172 21.60 3.52 9.70
C GLN A 172 21.03 4.24 10.93
N VAL A 173 19.72 4.13 11.16
CA VAL A 173 19.03 4.71 12.31
C VAL A 173 19.51 4.08 13.62
N MET A 174 19.52 2.76 13.73
CA MET A 174 19.91 2.08 14.97
C MET A 174 21.39 2.29 15.31
N MET A 175 22.28 2.36 14.31
CA MET A 175 23.71 2.66 14.52
C MET A 175 23.97 4.04 15.12
N SER A 176 23.03 4.99 14.97
CA SER A 176 23.14 6.31 15.63
C SER A 176 23.05 6.23 17.15
N GLY A 177 22.41 5.18 17.69
CA GLY A 177 22.09 5.05 19.12
C GLY A 177 21.02 6.02 19.64
N MET A 178 20.44 6.89 18.79
CA MET A 178 19.49 7.93 19.19
C MET A 178 18.02 7.50 19.07
N ALA A 179 17.72 6.39 18.40
CA ALA A 179 16.39 5.83 18.30
C ALA A 179 16.43 4.30 18.28
N GLN A 180 15.37 3.67 18.78
CA GLN A 180 15.21 2.23 18.79
C GLN A 180 14.11 1.82 17.81
N ILE A 181 14.31 0.72 17.10
CA ILE A 181 13.29 0.09 16.27
C ILE A 181 13.04 -1.30 16.85
N TRP A 182 11.77 -1.59 17.15
CA TRP A 182 11.28 -2.79 17.79
C TRP A 182 10.37 -3.55 16.81
N PRO A 183 10.93 -4.46 16.00
CA PRO A 183 10.15 -5.40 15.20
C PRO A 183 9.29 -6.34 16.09
N ALA A 184 8.44 -7.14 15.44
CA ALA A 184 7.53 -8.09 16.06
C ALA A 184 6.59 -7.49 17.14
N SER A 185 6.34 -6.18 17.06
CA SER A 185 5.62 -5.41 18.07
C SER A 185 4.42 -4.68 17.45
N PRO A 186 3.36 -5.42 17.06
CA PRO A 186 2.18 -4.81 16.43
C PRO A 186 1.47 -3.84 17.38
N VAL A 187 1.21 -2.64 16.88
CA VAL A 187 0.39 -1.64 17.57
C VAL A 187 -1.08 -1.82 17.21
N GLY A 188 -1.94 -1.96 18.24
CA GLY A 188 -3.38 -2.16 18.09
C GLY A 188 -4.14 -0.88 17.80
N GLU A 189 -3.92 0.12 18.66
CA GLU A 189 -4.71 1.35 18.69
C GLU A 189 -3.90 2.50 19.33
N PRO A 190 -4.29 3.77 19.11
CA PRO A 190 -3.75 4.89 19.88
C PRO A 190 -4.22 4.83 21.34
N LEU A 191 -3.36 5.24 22.28
CA LEU A 191 -3.80 5.51 23.65
C LEU A 191 -4.48 6.89 23.67
N VAL A 192 -5.79 6.95 23.86
CA VAL A 192 -6.56 8.21 23.87
C VAL A 192 -7.07 8.52 25.27
N GLU A 193 -6.74 9.72 25.76
CA GLU A 193 -7.19 10.25 27.04
C GLU A 193 -7.59 11.72 26.87
N ASP A 194 -8.76 12.10 27.40
CA ASP A 194 -9.26 13.49 27.39
C ASP A 194 -9.22 14.15 25.99
N GLY A 195 -9.56 13.37 24.95
CA GLY A 195 -9.55 13.84 23.55
C GLY A 195 -8.16 14.12 22.99
N SER A 196 -7.10 13.57 23.59
CA SER A 196 -5.71 13.66 23.13
C SER A 196 -5.09 12.28 23.00
N VAL A 197 -4.17 12.11 22.05
CA VAL A 197 -3.36 10.90 21.97
C VAL A 197 -2.19 11.04 22.95
N LYS A 198 -1.99 10.01 23.78
CA LYS A 198 -0.98 9.96 24.86
C LYS A 198 0.02 8.83 24.68
N GLY A 199 0.07 8.23 23.50
CA GLY A 199 0.90 7.07 23.21
C GLY A 199 0.20 6.05 22.33
N ILE A 200 0.50 4.78 22.56
CA ILE A 200 -0.02 3.64 21.82
C ILE A 200 -0.38 2.46 22.75
N VAL A 201 -1.17 1.52 22.24
CA VAL A 201 -1.46 0.24 22.90
C VAL A 201 -0.98 -0.91 22.02
N LEU A 202 -0.14 -1.79 22.56
CA LEU A 202 0.37 -2.97 21.85
C LEU A 202 -0.72 -4.06 21.72
N ALA A 203 -0.81 -4.68 20.55
CA ALA A 203 -1.85 -5.66 20.24
C ALA A 203 -1.66 -7.03 20.91
N GLY A 204 -0.45 -7.31 21.42
CA GLY A 204 -0.12 -8.60 22.04
C GLY A 204 -0.77 -8.77 23.41
N ASP A 205 -0.38 -7.92 24.37
CA ASP A 205 -0.79 -7.99 25.77
C ASP A 205 -1.57 -6.78 26.26
N GLY A 206 -1.83 -5.79 25.38
CA GLY A 206 -2.52 -4.56 25.73
C GLY A 206 -1.63 -3.57 26.49
N THR A 207 -0.29 -3.73 26.46
CA THR A 207 0.62 -2.77 27.10
C THR A 207 0.42 -1.37 26.54
N GLU A 208 0.11 -0.43 27.44
CA GLU A 208 0.13 1.01 27.19
C GLU A 208 1.59 1.49 27.14
N VAL A 209 1.97 2.19 26.07
CA VAL A 209 3.26 2.89 25.98
C VAL A 209 2.96 4.37 25.82
N ARG A 210 3.32 5.16 26.83
CA ARG A 210 3.02 6.59 26.93
C ARG A 210 4.10 7.45 26.29
N ALA A 211 3.67 8.42 25.51
CA ALA A 211 4.54 9.38 24.85
C ALA A 211 3.89 10.74 24.67
N ASP A 212 4.74 11.73 24.54
CA ASP A 212 4.39 13.13 24.28
C ASP A 212 3.93 13.33 22.83
N LEU A 213 4.49 12.54 21.90
CA LEU A 213 4.10 12.49 20.49
C LEU A 213 4.01 11.05 19.99
N THR A 214 2.85 10.70 19.42
CA THR A 214 2.67 9.48 18.62
C THR A 214 2.77 9.81 17.14
N VAL A 215 3.81 9.32 16.48
CA VAL A 215 4.02 9.40 15.03
C VAL A 215 3.37 8.19 14.35
N ILE A 216 2.44 8.43 13.44
CA ILE A 216 1.65 7.38 12.80
C ILE A 216 2.16 7.20 11.36
N GLY A 217 2.87 6.10 11.14
CA GLY A 217 3.47 5.70 9.86
C GLY A 217 3.04 4.28 9.45
N ASP A 218 1.85 3.84 9.87
CA ASP A 218 1.35 2.47 9.78
C ASP A 218 0.77 2.09 8.39
N GLY A 219 0.97 2.96 7.40
CA GLY A 219 0.68 2.71 5.99
C GLY A 219 -0.81 2.72 5.63
N PRO A 220 -1.16 2.24 4.42
CA PRO A 220 -2.51 2.44 3.85
C PRO A 220 -3.62 1.71 4.62
N VAL A 221 -3.26 0.61 5.28
CA VAL A 221 -4.19 -0.25 6.04
C VAL A 221 -3.79 -0.30 7.51
N GLY A 222 -3.21 0.78 8.01
CA GLY A 222 -2.81 0.95 9.40
C GLY A 222 -3.96 0.89 10.41
N ALA A 223 -3.81 0.11 11.48
CA ALA A 223 -4.81 -0.03 12.53
C ALA A 223 -4.93 1.25 13.38
N VAL A 224 -3.81 1.90 13.70
CA VAL A 224 -3.78 3.12 14.50
C VAL A 224 -4.45 4.26 13.74
N SER A 225 -4.09 4.43 12.46
CA SER A 225 -4.73 5.45 11.60
C SER A 225 -6.25 5.31 11.54
N ARG A 226 -6.78 4.08 11.41
CA ARG A 226 -8.23 3.84 11.37
C ARG A 226 -8.92 4.16 12.70
N HIS A 227 -8.36 3.75 13.84
CA HIS A 227 -8.95 4.09 15.14
C HIS A 227 -8.94 5.61 15.37
N ILE A 228 -7.92 6.34 14.91
CA ILE A 228 -7.93 7.80 14.98
C ILE A 228 -9.04 8.39 14.09
N ASP A 229 -9.29 7.83 12.90
CA ASP A 229 -10.44 8.22 12.06
C ASP A 229 -11.77 7.96 12.77
N GLU A 230 -11.90 6.85 13.50
CA GLU A 230 -13.11 6.50 14.26
C GLU A 230 -13.35 7.42 15.47
N VAL A 231 -12.29 7.80 16.19
CA VAL A 231 -12.38 8.65 17.39
C VAL A 231 -12.52 10.13 17.06
N PHE A 232 -11.70 10.63 16.12
CA PHE A 232 -11.59 12.07 15.83
C PHE A 232 -12.28 12.50 14.54
N GLY A 233 -12.76 11.55 13.73
CA GLY A 233 -13.38 11.81 12.44
C GLY A 233 -12.38 12.12 11.33
N MET A 234 -12.93 12.41 10.15
CA MET A 234 -12.20 12.77 8.93
C MET A 234 -12.64 14.17 8.46
N PRO A 235 -11.78 14.92 7.75
CA PRO A 235 -12.18 16.17 7.11
C PRO A 235 -13.36 15.95 6.14
N GLU A 236 -14.29 16.91 6.09
CA GLU A 236 -15.44 16.85 5.20
C GLU A 236 -15.00 16.79 3.73
N GLY A 237 -15.55 15.83 2.97
CA GLY A 237 -15.23 15.65 1.56
C GLY A 237 -13.96 14.82 1.28
N HIS A 238 -13.24 14.38 2.31
CA HIS A 238 -11.99 13.62 2.16
C HIS A 238 -12.21 12.10 2.22
N ARG A 239 -12.92 11.54 1.23
CA ARG A 239 -13.23 10.10 1.19
C ARG A 239 -12.00 9.27 0.77
N ARG A 240 -11.85 8.10 1.40
CA ARG A 240 -10.82 7.08 1.10
C ARG A 240 -11.43 5.88 0.37
N ASP A 241 -11.87 6.10 -0.86
CA ASP A 241 -12.64 5.15 -1.67
C ASP A 241 -11.90 4.66 -2.94
N GLU A 242 -10.72 5.19 -3.23
CA GLU A 242 -9.87 4.76 -4.33
C GLU A 242 -8.72 3.93 -3.80
N TRP A 243 -8.71 2.65 -4.17
CA TRP A 243 -7.72 1.68 -3.73
C TRP A 243 -7.24 0.86 -4.92
N ALA A 244 -6.09 0.22 -4.77
CA ALA A 244 -5.69 -0.91 -5.58
C ALA A 244 -5.01 -1.96 -4.70
N VAL A 245 -5.05 -3.23 -5.11
CA VAL A 245 -4.10 -4.21 -4.58
C VAL A 245 -2.98 -4.40 -5.60
N GLY A 246 -1.76 -4.09 -5.19
CA GLY A 246 -0.55 -4.40 -5.93
C GLY A 246 -0.11 -5.82 -5.61
N MET A 247 0.31 -6.56 -6.62
CA MET A 247 0.96 -7.87 -6.47
C MET A 247 2.25 -7.90 -7.28
N LYS A 248 3.31 -8.43 -6.70
CA LYS A 248 4.67 -8.37 -7.22
C LYS A 248 5.32 -9.74 -7.17
N PHE A 249 6.03 -10.10 -8.23
CA PHE A 249 7.04 -11.15 -8.26
C PHE A 249 8.44 -10.54 -8.27
N VAL A 250 9.36 -11.21 -7.59
CA VAL A 250 10.80 -11.08 -7.76
C VAL A 250 11.27 -12.33 -8.49
N ILE A 251 11.95 -12.15 -9.62
CA ILE A 251 12.23 -13.21 -10.58
C ILE A 251 13.73 -13.20 -10.86
N ASP A 252 14.38 -14.36 -10.71
CA ASP A 252 15.70 -14.56 -11.30
C ASP A 252 15.55 -14.70 -12.81
N LEU A 253 16.21 -13.82 -13.54
CA LEU A 253 16.18 -13.77 -14.99
C LEU A 253 17.09 -14.87 -15.58
N PRO A 254 16.64 -15.54 -16.66
CA PRO A 254 17.45 -16.53 -17.37
C PRO A 254 18.72 -15.90 -17.93
N GLU A 255 19.75 -16.70 -18.16
CA GLU A 255 21.02 -16.24 -18.76
C GLU A 255 20.84 -15.62 -20.15
N SER A 256 19.78 -15.99 -20.86
CA SER A 256 19.43 -15.44 -22.17
C SER A 256 18.81 -14.05 -22.11
N CYS A 257 18.47 -13.52 -20.93
CA CYS A 257 17.92 -12.18 -20.81
C CYS A 257 19.03 -11.13 -21.04
N ASP A 258 18.80 -10.22 -21.98
CA ASP A 258 19.74 -9.19 -22.43
C ASP A 258 19.39 -7.78 -21.93
N LEU A 259 18.40 -7.65 -21.04
CA LEU A 259 18.01 -6.35 -20.49
C LEU A 259 19.07 -5.85 -19.50
N PRO A 260 19.51 -4.58 -19.63
CA PRO A 260 20.47 -4.01 -18.69
C PRO A 260 19.83 -3.71 -17.34
N GLU A 261 20.65 -3.73 -16.30
CA GLU A 261 20.29 -3.24 -14.96
C GLU A 261 19.80 -1.78 -15.04
N GLY A 262 18.79 -1.44 -14.25
CA GLY A 262 18.14 -0.13 -14.30
C GLY A 262 17.09 0.03 -15.40
N THR A 263 16.77 -1.03 -16.14
CA THR A 263 15.65 -1.03 -17.10
C THR A 263 14.32 -0.91 -16.36
N VAL A 264 13.45 -0.01 -16.83
CA VAL A 264 12.13 0.26 -16.28
C VAL A 264 11.07 0.18 -17.38
N PHE A 265 10.12 -0.75 -17.24
CA PHE A 265 8.92 -0.79 -18.07
C PHE A 265 7.69 -0.44 -17.24
N HIS A 266 6.89 0.49 -17.75
CA HIS A 266 5.50 0.69 -17.34
C HIS A 266 4.59 0.11 -18.42
N THR A 267 3.58 -0.65 -18.03
CA THR A 267 2.71 -1.36 -18.97
C THR A 267 1.25 -1.02 -18.77
N ILE A 268 0.52 -0.91 -19.89
CA ILE A 268 -0.94 -0.73 -19.92
C ILE A 268 -1.58 -1.72 -20.90
N GLY A 269 -2.84 -2.06 -20.71
CA GLY A 269 -3.66 -2.81 -21.68
C GLY A 269 -3.97 -4.26 -21.29
N PHE A 270 -2.94 -5.10 -21.09
CA PHE A 270 -3.06 -6.50 -20.67
C PHE A 270 -2.53 -6.65 -19.23
N PRO A 271 -3.13 -7.50 -18.36
CA PRO A 271 -4.13 -8.55 -18.62
C PRO A 271 -5.56 -8.04 -18.79
N GLU A 272 -5.91 -6.93 -18.17
CA GLU A 272 -7.19 -6.26 -18.40
C GLU A 272 -6.91 -4.77 -18.59
N PRO A 273 -7.74 -4.04 -19.36
CA PRO A 273 -7.46 -2.64 -19.66
C PRO A 273 -7.31 -1.76 -18.42
N GLU A 274 -8.02 -2.08 -17.35
CA GLU A 274 -7.97 -1.39 -16.06
C GLU A 274 -6.75 -1.74 -15.19
N ILE A 275 -6.01 -2.79 -15.54
CA ILE A 275 -4.85 -3.26 -14.77
C ILE A 275 -3.58 -2.64 -15.35
N PHE A 276 -2.91 -1.85 -14.51
CA PHE A 276 -1.58 -1.32 -14.82
C PHE A 276 -0.50 -2.26 -14.29
N GLY A 277 0.63 -2.33 -15.00
CA GLY A 277 1.74 -3.19 -14.61
C GLY A 277 3.09 -2.50 -14.72
N PHE A 278 4.10 -3.18 -14.19
CA PHE A 278 5.48 -2.74 -14.24
C PHE A 278 6.45 -3.93 -14.33
N PHE A 279 7.65 -3.65 -14.83
CA PHE A 279 8.77 -4.59 -14.88
C PHE A 279 10.10 -3.84 -14.75
N TYR A 280 10.88 -4.10 -13.69
CA TYR A 280 12.13 -3.40 -13.37
C TYR A 280 13.28 -4.40 -13.24
N VAL A 281 14.44 -4.11 -13.85
CA VAL A 281 15.62 -4.99 -13.82
C VAL A 281 16.63 -4.47 -12.80
N HIS A 282 16.84 -5.26 -11.75
CA HIS A 282 17.79 -5.03 -10.67
C HIS A 282 19.14 -5.70 -10.96
N PRO A 283 20.20 -5.33 -10.20
CA PRO A 283 21.48 -6.01 -10.28
C PRO A 283 21.43 -7.52 -10.05
N GLY A 284 22.36 -8.23 -10.68
CA GLY A 284 22.51 -9.67 -10.48
C GLY A 284 21.47 -10.53 -11.20
N ARG A 285 20.94 -10.04 -12.34
CA ARG A 285 19.90 -10.71 -13.16
C ARG A 285 18.62 -10.98 -12.37
N VAL A 286 18.15 -9.98 -11.63
CA VAL A 286 16.88 -10.07 -10.89
C VAL A 286 15.90 -9.06 -11.48
N ALA A 287 14.63 -9.41 -11.59
CA ALA A 287 13.58 -8.47 -11.99
C ALA A 287 12.42 -8.45 -11.00
N SER A 288 11.86 -7.27 -10.82
CA SER A 288 10.56 -7.06 -10.18
C SER A 288 9.49 -6.93 -11.25
N ALA A 289 8.45 -7.75 -11.22
CA ALA A 289 7.30 -7.66 -12.12
C ALA A 289 6.01 -7.59 -11.31
N GLY A 290 5.13 -6.64 -11.59
CA GLY A 290 3.91 -6.51 -10.79
C GLY A 290 2.77 -5.82 -11.50
N ILE A 291 1.57 -5.99 -10.93
CA ILE A 291 0.32 -5.41 -11.43
C ILE A 291 -0.49 -4.79 -10.30
N PHE A 292 -1.41 -3.88 -10.66
CA PHE A 292 -2.36 -3.25 -9.76
C PHE A 292 -3.79 -3.58 -10.17
N VAL A 293 -4.56 -4.21 -9.27
CA VAL A 293 -5.99 -4.45 -9.47
C VAL A 293 -6.77 -3.38 -8.70
N PRO A 294 -7.40 -2.41 -9.40
CA PRO A 294 -8.05 -1.28 -8.74
C PRO A 294 -9.41 -1.63 -8.12
N SER A 295 -9.84 -0.84 -7.13
CA SER A 295 -11.14 -0.97 -6.45
C SER A 295 -12.33 -0.74 -7.37
N TRP A 296 -12.12 0.02 -8.46
CA TRP A 296 -13.11 0.28 -9.50
C TRP A 296 -13.12 -0.78 -10.61
N PHE A 297 -12.34 -1.86 -10.50
CA PHE A 297 -12.34 -2.97 -11.46
C PHE A 297 -13.63 -3.79 -11.37
N GLU A 298 -14.53 -3.69 -12.35
CA GLU A 298 -15.90 -4.24 -12.24
C GLU A 298 -15.97 -5.78 -12.17
N SER A 299 -14.87 -6.49 -12.46
CA SER A 299 -14.81 -7.95 -12.39
C SER A 299 -15.15 -8.47 -10.99
N PRO A 300 -16.05 -9.45 -10.87
CA PRO A 300 -16.44 -10.04 -9.60
C PRO A 300 -15.46 -11.12 -9.10
N VAL A 301 -14.37 -11.41 -9.83
CA VAL A 301 -13.38 -12.43 -9.43
C VAL A 301 -12.01 -11.88 -9.07
N ARG A 302 -11.73 -10.59 -9.29
CA ARG A 302 -10.53 -9.78 -8.91
C ARG A 302 -9.23 -10.52 -8.50
N THR A 303 -8.88 -11.62 -9.15
CA THR A 303 -7.76 -12.50 -8.74
C THR A 303 -6.44 -11.92 -9.21
N ALA A 304 -5.77 -11.17 -8.34
CA ALA A 304 -4.52 -10.52 -8.68
C ALA A 304 -3.40 -11.53 -9.03
N TYR A 305 -3.37 -12.71 -8.40
CA TYR A 305 -2.32 -13.71 -8.63
C TYR A 305 -2.39 -14.30 -10.04
N ARG A 306 -3.57 -14.75 -10.45
CA ARG A 306 -3.75 -15.32 -11.79
C ARG A 306 -3.56 -14.26 -12.88
N TYR A 307 -4.03 -13.04 -12.68
CA TYR A 307 -3.75 -11.94 -13.60
C TYR A 307 -2.24 -11.63 -13.70
N LEU A 308 -1.50 -11.70 -12.59
CA LEU A 308 -0.04 -11.50 -12.59
C LEU A 308 0.68 -12.62 -13.36
N GLN A 309 0.25 -13.87 -13.19
CA GLN A 309 0.80 -15.00 -13.96
C GLN A 309 0.56 -14.85 -15.47
N HIS A 310 -0.62 -14.38 -15.86
CA HIS A 310 -0.89 -14.06 -17.27
C HIS A 310 -0.02 -12.89 -17.74
N PHE A 311 0.10 -11.83 -16.94
CA PHE A 311 0.91 -10.66 -17.24
C PHE A 311 2.36 -11.04 -17.57
N ILE A 312 3.03 -11.80 -16.71
CA ILE A 312 4.43 -12.21 -16.96
C ILE A 312 4.59 -13.11 -18.17
N GLN A 313 3.55 -13.89 -18.51
CA GLN A 313 3.50 -14.74 -19.71
C GLN A 313 3.13 -13.97 -20.99
N HIS A 314 2.82 -12.67 -20.91
CA HIS A 314 2.58 -11.86 -22.10
C HIS A 314 3.80 -11.93 -23.03
N PRO A 315 3.66 -12.19 -24.35
CA PRO A 315 4.80 -12.51 -25.24
C PRO A 315 5.94 -11.48 -25.21
N TYR A 316 5.60 -10.19 -25.04
CA TYR A 316 6.58 -9.11 -24.87
C TYR A 316 7.49 -9.28 -23.65
N LEU A 317 6.96 -9.73 -22.51
CA LEU A 317 7.71 -9.95 -21.27
C LEU A 317 8.30 -11.37 -21.22
N TRP A 318 7.54 -12.35 -21.67
CA TRP A 318 7.91 -13.76 -21.61
C TRP A 318 9.21 -14.08 -22.36
N ARG A 319 9.55 -13.32 -23.42
CA ARG A 319 10.84 -13.46 -24.10
C ARG A 319 12.06 -13.22 -23.20
N TYR A 320 11.89 -12.45 -22.13
CA TYR A 320 12.91 -12.18 -21.12
C TYR A 320 12.81 -13.10 -19.91
N LEU A 321 11.63 -13.66 -19.65
CA LEU A 321 11.31 -14.39 -18.42
C LEU A 321 11.28 -15.91 -18.60
N LYS A 322 11.12 -16.41 -19.82
CA LYS A 322 11.02 -17.85 -20.09
C LYS A 322 12.29 -18.57 -19.65
N GLY A 323 12.15 -19.52 -18.73
CA GLY A 323 13.28 -20.22 -18.10
C GLY A 323 13.88 -19.49 -16.89
N GLY A 324 13.27 -18.40 -16.44
CA GLY A 324 13.57 -17.78 -15.15
C GLY A 324 12.98 -18.59 -13.98
N ARG A 325 13.19 -18.07 -12.77
CA ARG A 325 12.75 -18.72 -11.53
C ARG A 325 12.12 -17.70 -10.59
N LEU A 326 10.99 -18.05 -9.97
CA LEU A 326 10.36 -17.23 -8.95
C LEU A 326 11.26 -17.25 -7.71
N ARG A 327 11.70 -16.07 -7.30
CA ARG A 327 12.53 -15.87 -6.12
C ARG A 327 11.68 -15.48 -4.92
N SER A 328 10.75 -14.56 -5.16
CA SER A 328 9.85 -14.08 -4.11
C SER A 328 8.55 -13.51 -4.67
N TRP A 329 7.58 -13.32 -3.80
CA TRP A 329 6.27 -12.77 -4.11
C TRP A 329 5.73 -11.95 -2.94
N GLY A 330 4.93 -10.93 -3.24
CA GLY A 330 4.24 -10.14 -2.22
C GLY A 330 3.02 -9.42 -2.76
N ALA A 331 2.15 -8.98 -1.84
CA ALA A 331 1.01 -8.15 -2.18
C ALA A 331 0.72 -7.09 -1.11
N LYS A 332 0.32 -5.89 -1.54
CA LYS A 332 -0.05 -4.80 -0.64
C LYS A 332 -1.09 -3.90 -1.27
N SER A 333 -2.05 -3.43 -0.47
CA SER A 333 -2.99 -2.40 -0.93
C SER A 333 -2.30 -1.05 -0.99
N ILE A 334 -2.73 -0.25 -1.96
CA ILE A 334 -2.37 1.15 -2.14
C ILE A 334 -3.65 1.96 -1.98
N LEU A 335 -3.59 3.01 -1.18
CA LEU A 335 -4.60 4.04 -1.11
C LEU A 335 -4.35 5.06 -2.22
N GLU A 336 -5.12 4.93 -3.29
CA GLU A 336 -5.02 5.78 -4.47
C GLU A 336 -5.76 7.12 -4.32
N SER A 337 -6.57 7.29 -3.27
CA SER A 337 -7.22 8.57 -2.99
C SER A 337 -6.22 9.73 -2.81
N GLY A 338 -4.98 9.46 -2.39
CA GLY A 338 -3.93 10.48 -2.25
C GLY A 338 -4.43 11.72 -1.50
N ARG A 339 -4.19 12.91 -2.07
CA ARG A 339 -4.66 14.20 -1.52
C ARG A 339 -6.17 14.26 -1.31
N HIS A 340 -6.96 13.63 -2.18
CA HIS A 340 -8.42 13.62 -2.07
C HIS A 340 -8.89 12.90 -0.81
N GLY A 341 -8.12 11.92 -0.31
CA GLY A 341 -8.40 11.18 0.91
C GLY A 341 -7.57 11.62 2.12
N GLU A 342 -6.99 12.82 2.09
CA GLU A 342 -6.08 13.30 3.14
C GLU A 342 -6.81 13.41 4.50
N PRO A 343 -6.33 12.79 5.57
CA PRO A 343 -6.97 12.89 6.88
C PRO A 343 -6.58 14.17 7.62
N HIS A 344 -7.05 14.31 8.86
CA HIS A 344 -6.40 15.22 9.80
C HIS A 344 -4.94 14.77 10.01
N LEU A 345 -3.99 15.60 9.55
CA LEU A 345 -2.57 15.28 9.64
C LEU A 345 -2.05 15.37 11.08
N THR A 346 -2.65 16.24 11.90
CA THR A 346 -2.23 16.48 13.27
C THR A 346 -3.40 16.58 14.25
N GLY A 347 -3.13 16.20 15.49
CA GLY A 347 -3.99 16.46 16.65
C GLY A 347 -3.16 16.62 17.91
N ASN A 348 -3.80 16.68 19.08
CA ASN A 348 -3.07 16.77 20.34
C ASN A 348 -2.33 15.45 20.60
N GLY A 349 -0.99 15.51 20.59
CA GLY A 349 -0.12 14.37 20.83
C GLY A 349 0.03 13.39 19.67
N TYR A 350 -0.40 13.74 18.44
CA TYR A 350 -0.16 12.89 17.27
C TYR A 350 0.08 13.64 15.96
N ALA A 351 0.85 13.01 15.08
CA ALA A 351 1.02 13.43 13.69
C ALA A 351 1.07 12.21 12.74
N ARG A 352 0.48 12.36 11.55
CA ARG A 352 0.43 11.33 10.49
C ARG A 352 1.43 11.64 9.38
N ILE A 353 2.12 10.59 8.94
CA ILE A 353 3.08 10.62 7.83
C ILE A 353 2.85 9.44 6.87
N GLY A 354 3.45 9.53 5.70
CA GLY A 354 3.42 8.49 4.68
C GLY A 354 2.09 8.37 3.94
N GLU A 355 1.88 7.20 3.35
CA GLU A 355 0.69 6.94 2.52
C GLU A 355 -0.64 7.14 3.28
N GLY A 356 -0.67 6.79 4.57
CA GLY A 356 -1.82 7.02 5.45
C GLY A 356 -2.15 8.50 5.67
N SER A 357 -1.24 9.41 5.31
CA SER A 357 -1.39 10.86 5.36
C SER A 357 -1.74 11.47 3.99
N GLY A 358 -2.14 10.66 2.99
CA GLY A 358 -2.55 11.15 1.67
C GLY A 358 -1.40 11.58 0.75
N SER A 359 -0.18 11.05 0.95
CA SER A 359 1.01 11.45 0.18
C SER A 359 1.15 10.77 -1.19
N THR A 360 0.32 9.78 -1.52
CA THR A 360 0.43 9.01 -2.79
C THR A 360 0.18 9.89 -4.01
N ASN A 361 1.09 9.85 -4.98
CA ASN A 361 0.96 10.54 -6.25
C ASN A 361 0.56 9.55 -7.36
N VAL A 362 -0.75 9.46 -7.58
CA VAL A 362 -1.35 8.54 -8.56
C VAL A 362 -1.11 8.90 -10.02
N LEU A 363 -0.73 10.15 -10.31
CA LEU A 363 -0.41 10.63 -11.66
C LEU A 363 0.98 10.16 -12.09
N THR A 364 1.94 10.23 -11.18
CA THR A 364 3.35 9.89 -11.42
C THR A 364 3.67 8.44 -11.07
N GLY A 365 2.71 7.69 -10.51
CA GLY A 365 2.90 6.33 -10.03
C GLY A 365 3.95 6.24 -8.91
N SER A 366 4.08 7.29 -8.09
CA SER A 366 5.06 7.36 -7.00
C SER A 366 4.40 7.59 -5.64
N GLY A 367 5.11 7.19 -4.59
CA GLY A 367 4.65 7.33 -3.21
C GLY A 367 5.75 7.14 -2.16
N VAL A 368 6.85 6.45 -2.48
CA VAL A 368 7.94 6.17 -1.52
C VAL A 368 8.71 7.44 -1.13
N ASP A 369 9.10 8.27 -2.11
CA ASP A 369 9.88 9.50 -1.85
C ASP A 369 8.99 10.60 -1.26
N GLU A 370 7.72 10.61 -1.68
CA GLU A 370 6.67 11.45 -1.12
C GLU A 370 6.42 11.10 0.35
N ALA A 371 6.28 9.81 0.67
CA ALA A 371 6.16 9.32 2.04
C ALA A 371 7.41 9.68 2.86
N TRP A 372 8.61 9.46 2.32
CA TRP A 372 9.87 9.85 2.95
C TRP A 372 9.88 11.34 3.33
N LEU A 373 9.49 12.22 2.39
CA LEU A 373 9.44 13.67 2.63
C LEU A 373 8.53 14.04 3.80
N THR A 374 7.34 13.42 3.92
CA THR A 374 6.44 13.72 5.05
C THR A 374 7.08 13.43 6.40
N GLY A 375 7.91 12.39 6.47
CA GLY A 375 8.70 12.07 7.66
C GLY A 375 9.77 13.12 7.95
N VAL A 376 10.54 13.51 6.93
CA VAL A 376 11.56 14.57 7.03
C VAL A 376 10.92 15.88 7.56
N GLN A 377 9.79 16.28 6.99
CA GLN A 377 9.07 17.50 7.39
C GLN A 377 8.58 17.45 8.83
N LEU A 378 8.08 16.30 9.28
CA LEU A 378 7.67 16.13 10.67
C LEU A 378 8.89 16.17 11.62
N ALA A 379 10.02 15.56 11.24
CA ALA A 379 11.23 15.60 12.06
C ALA A 379 11.75 17.02 12.24
N GLU A 380 11.81 17.81 11.16
CA GLU A 380 12.16 19.23 11.24
C GLU A 380 11.22 20.01 12.17
N ALA A 381 9.91 19.77 12.07
CA ALA A 381 8.93 20.40 12.94
C ALA A 381 9.13 20.00 14.42
N VAL A 382 9.40 18.72 14.70
CA VAL A 382 9.70 18.23 16.05
C VAL A 382 10.95 18.89 16.62
N ILE A 383 12.01 19.01 15.83
CA ILE A 383 13.25 19.69 16.23
C ILE A 383 12.97 21.16 16.59
N GLU A 384 12.21 21.88 15.77
CA GLU A 384 11.83 23.27 16.06
C GLU A 384 11.01 23.38 17.37
N LEU A 385 10.06 22.47 17.58
CA LEU A 385 9.24 22.47 18.81
C LEU A 385 10.07 22.18 20.06
N TYR A 386 11.06 21.28 19.98
CA TYR A 386 12.01 21.08 21.08
C TYR A 386 12.86 22.30 21.35
N LYS A 387 13.39 22.95 20.31
CA LYS A 387 14.23 24.16 20.44
C LYS A 387 13.46 25.33 21.06
N GLU A 388 12.16 25.43 20.79
CA GLU A 388 11.27 26.46 21.33
C GLU A 388 10.62 26.06 22.67
N ASP A 389 10.91 24.87 23.19
CA ASP A 389 10.27 24.27 24.37
C ASP A 389 8.73 24.29 24.32
N LEU A 390 8.19 23.96 23.15
CA LEU A 390 6.76 23.93 22.90
C LEU A 390 6.18 22.51 22.97
N PRO A 391 4.98 22.33 23.53
CA PRO A 391 4.31 21.03 23.58
C PRO A 391 3.80 20.59 22.20
N PHE A 392 3.64 19.29 21.98
CA PHE A 392 3.08 18.70 20.75
C PHE A 392 1.54 18.81 20.69
N THR A 393 1.03 20.03 20.85
CA THR A 393 -0.39 20.32 20.67
C THR A 393 -0.74 20.35 19.18
N LYS A 394 -2.02 20.18 18.86
CA LYS A 394 -2.53 20.33 17.50
C LYS A 394 -2.08 21.65 16.87
N VAL A 395 -2.22 22.77 17.59
CA VAL A 395 -1.89 24.11 17.09
C VAL A 395 -0.41 24.22 16.73
N ASN A 396 0.47 23.71 17.59
CA ASN A 396 1.91 23.76 17.37
C ASN A 396 2.34 22.86 16.21
N LEU A 397 1.80 21.64 16.13
CA LEU A 397 2.05 20.73 15.02
C LEU A 397 1.50 21.28 13.69
N GLN A 398 0.34 21.95 13.69
CA GLN A 398 -0.17 22.63 12.50
C GLN A 398 0.76 23.76 12.05
N ALA A 399 1.22 24.58 13.00
CA ALA A 399 2.10 25.71 12.73
C ALA A 399 3.46 25.27 12.18
N LYS A 400 4.00 24.14 12.64
CA LYS A 400 5.36 23.69 12.28
C LYS A 400 5.40 22.59 11.21
N TYR A 401 4.55 21.57 11.29
CA TYR A 401 4.53 20.45 10.35
C TYR A 401 3.57 20.67 9.19
N GLU A 402 2.30 20.98 9.45
CA GLU A 402 1.33 21.13 8.34
C GLU A 402 1.69 22.32 7.44
N SER A 403 2.21 23.42 8.00
CA SER A 403 2.69 24.56 7.21
C SER A 403 3.81 24.17 6.22
N LYS A 404 4.83 23.42 6.67
CA LYS A 404 5.89 22.85 5.81
C LYS A 404 5.30 21.91 4.77
N ARG A 405 4.36 21.05 5.17
CA ARG A 405 3.68 20.12 4.27
C ARG A 405 2.97 20.87 3.14
N ARG A 406 2.27 21.97 3.44
CA ARG A 406 1.55 22.81 2.46
C ARG A 406 2.45 23.66 1.56
N ALA A 407 3.63 24.03 2.04
CA ALA A 407 4.60 24.83 1.28
C ALA A 407 5.53 23.98 0.38
N SER A 408 5.38 22.66 0.39
CA SER A 408 6.32 21.75 -0.27
C SER A 408 5.95 21.39 -1.70
N TRP A 409 6.95 20.92 -2.45
CA TRP A 409 6.75 20.34 -3.79
C TRP A 409 5.76 19.17 -3.78
N LEU A 410 5.64 18.44 -2.67
CA LEU A 410 4.68 17.36 -2.52
C LEU A 410 3.23 17.88 -2.55
N GLU A 411 2.94 19.03 -1.94
CA GLU A 411 1.61 19.65 -2.03
C GLU A 411 1.32 20.18 -3.44
N GLU A 412 2.32 20.74 -4.11
CA GLU A 412 2.17 21.22 -5.48
C GLU A 412 1.84 20.06 -6.43
N GLU A 413 2.61 18.98 -6.39
CA GLU A 413 2.39 17.81 -7.25
C GLU A 413 1.10 17.05 -6.87
N SER A 414 0.74 16.97 -5.59
CA SER A 414 -0.48 16.29 -5.14
C SER A 414 -1.75 17.01 -5.60
N LYS A 415 -1.75 18.35 -5.69
CA LYS A 415 -2.86 19.12 -6.29
C LYS A 415 -3.07 18.80 -7.76
N VAL A 416 -1.99 18.51 -8.50
CA VAL A 416 -2.08 18.07 -9.90
C VAL A 416 -2.65 16.65 -9.97
N ALA A 417 -2.18 15.76 -9.09
CA ALA A 417 -2.56 14.36 -9.07
C ALA A 417 -3.98 14.10 -8.56
N GLU A 418 -4.51 14.96 -7.69
CA GLU A 418 -5.79 14.79 -6.97
C GLU A 418 -6.95 14.38 -7.87
N ARG A 419 -6.99 14.89 -9.10
CA ARG A 419 -8.08 14.64 -10.06
C ARG A 419 -7.64 13.87 -11.30
N ALA A 420 -6.40 13.36 -11.32
CA ALA A 420 -5.81 12.72 -12.49
C ALA A 420 -6.50 11.40 -12.86
N ARG A 421 -7.09 10.70 -11.88
CA ARG A 421 -7.74 9.39 -12.09
C ARG A 421 -9.26 9.42 -12.22
N ASN A 422 -9.91 10.57 -12.03
CA ASN A 422 -11.37 10.69 -12.10
C ASN A 422 -11.98 10.08 -13.37
N GLY A 423 -11.29 10.23 -14.51
CA GLY A 423 -11.76 9.71 -15.80
C GLY A 423 -11.92 8.19 -15.83
N PHE A 424 -11.11 7.43 -15.08
CA PHE A 424 -11.15 5.97 -15.07
C PHE A 424 -12.45 5.43 -14.49
N GLN A 425 -13.14 6.21 -13.67
CA GLN A 425 -14.50 5.89 -13.22
C GLN A 425 -15.52 5.87 -14.38
N SER A 426 -15.23 6.58 -15.48
CA SER A 426 -16.06 6.59 -16.70
C SER A 426 -15.55 5.64 -17.79
N GLY A 427 -14.49 4.86 -17.52
CA GLY A 427 -13.86 3.93 -18.46
C GLY A 427 -12.49 4.39 -18.95
N LEU A 428 -11.79 3.49 -19.64
CA LEU A 428 -10.37 3.65 -19.97
C LEU A 428 -10.04 4.89 -20.81
N PHE A 429 -10.83 5.15 -21.86
CA PHE A 429 -10.61 6.30 -22.75
C PHE A 429 -10.78 7.63 -22.01
N ALA A 430 -11.83 7.74 -21.20
CA ALA A 430 -12.04 8.88 -20.32
C ALA A 430 -10.93 8.99 -19.27
N GLY A 431 -10.44 7.86 -18.75
CA GLY A 431 -9.31 7.77 -17.83
C GLY A 431 -8.04 8.38 -18.39
N PHE A 432 -7.54 7.87 -19.52
CA PHE A 432 -6.33 8.41 -20.15
C PHE A 432 -6.50 9.87 -20.59
N THR A 433 -7.67 10.24 -21.09
CA THR A 433 -7.97 11.64 -21.45
C THR A 433 -7.92 12.54 -20.21
N GLY A 434 -8.55 12.12 -19.11
CA GLY A 434 -8.55 12.84 -17.84
C GLY A 434 -7.16 12.99 -17.23
N MET A 435 -6.37 11.91 -17.26
CA MET A 435 -4.98 11.91 -16.79
C MET A 435 -4.11 12.84 -17.64
N ALA A 436 -4.26 12.83 -18.97
CA ALA A 436 -3.56 13.75 -19.86
C ALA A 436 -3.95 15.22 -19.59
N LEU A 437 -5.26 15.51 -19.47
CA LEU A 437 -5.75 16.85 -19.14
C LEU A 437 -5.16 17.35 -17.81
N ALA A 438 -5.18 16.53 -16.77
CA ALA A 438 -4.61 16.88 -15.47
C ALA A 438 -3.11 17.11 -15.56
N GLY A 439 -2.35 16.17 -16.14
CA GLY A 439 -0.89 16.24 -16.23
C GLY A 439 -0.40 17.44 -17.06
N PHE A 440 -0.93 17.65 -18.26
CA PHE A 440 -0.45 18.72 -19.16
C PHE A 440 -0.95 20.12 -18.77
N SER A 441 -2.06 20.23 -18.05
CA SER A 441 -2.56 21.53 -17.57
C SER A 441 -2.01 21.93 -16.21
N GLY A 442 -1.19 21.10 -15.57
CA GLY A 442 -0.76 21.30 -14.18
C GLY A 442 -1.95 21.29 -13.22
N GLY A 443 -2.91 20.40 -13.44
CA GLY A 443 -4.08 20.19 -12.59
C GLY A 443 -5.20 21.20 -12.78
N LYS A 444 -5.09 22.16 -13.72
CA LYS A 444 -6.12 23.18 -13.98
C LYS A 444 -7.37 22.60 -14.65
N LEU A 445 -7.18 21.63 -15.54
CA LEU A 445 -8.23 20.86 -16.19
C LEU A 445 -8.27 19.45 -15.61
N ALA A 446 -9.47 18.93 -15.37
CA ALA A 446 -9.64 17.56 -14.93
C ALA A 446 -10.96 16.99 -15.43
N TRP A 447 -11.01 15.68 -15.60
CA TRP A 447 -12.26 14.99 -15.86
C TRP A 447 -13.14 15.04 -14.61
N PRO A 448 -14.46 15.29 -14.74
CA PRO A 448 -15.36 15.29 -13.58
C PRO A 448 -15.40 13.90 -12.96
N ARG A 449 -15.36 13.84 -11.63
CA ARG A 449 -15.57 12.58 -10.89
C ARG A 449 -17.02 12.12 -11.07
N ALA A 450 -17.23 10.84 -11.33
CA ALA A 450 -18.58 10.30 -11.39
C ALA A 450 -19.17 10.27 -9.97
N LYS A 451 -20.46 10.55 -9.82
CA LYS A 451 -21.15 10.52 -8.51
C LYS A 451 -21.34 9.10 -7.94
N GLN A 452 -20.97 8.05 -8.68
CA GLN A 452 -21.34 6.67 -8.35
C GLN A 452 -20.19 5.92 -7.67
N ASP A 453 -20.48 5.35 -6.50
CA ASP A 453 -19.71 4.25 -5.93
C ASP A 453 -19.97 3.02 -6.81
N LYS A 454 -19.07 2.75 -7.77
CA LYS A 454 -19.18 1.59 -8.64
C LYS A 454 -19.04 0.30 -7.83
N ARG A 455 -20.16 -0.36 -7.57
CA ARG A 455 -20.17 -1.74 -7.08
C ARG A 455 -19.84 -2.69 -8.23
N PRO A 456 -19.08 -3.76 -8.00
CA PRO A 456 -18.82 -4.76 -9.02
C PRO A 456 -20.15 -5.38 -9.49
N ALA A 457 -20.18 -5.74 -10.77
CA ALA A 457 -21.36 -6.36 -11.37
C ALA A 457 -21.69 -7.70 -10.68
N SER A 458 -22.93 -8.16 -10.80
CA SER A 458 -23.23 -9.55 -10.46
C SER A 458 -22.46 -10.49 -11.39
N LEU A 459 -22.15 -11.69 -10.92
CA LEU A 459 -21.46 -12.72 -11.72
C LEU A 459 -22.14 -12.91 -13.09
N GLU A 460 -23.46 -13.08 -13.11
CA GLU A 460 -24.22 -13.30 -14.34
C GLU A 460 -24.19 -12.09 -15.28
N GLN A 461 -24.32 -10.87 -14.75
CA GLN A 461 -24.27 -9.65 -15.54
C GLN A 461 -22.89 -9.45 -16.16
N PHE A 462 -21.82 -9.72 -15.40
CA PHE A 462 -20.45 -9.56 -15.87
C PHE A 462 -20.13 -10.53 -17.01
N TYR A 463 -20.50 -11.82 -16.86
CA TYR A 463 -20.17 -12.86 -17.83
C TYR A 463 -21.18 -13.03 -18.97
N ARG A 464 -22.26 -12.24 -19.03
CA ARG A 464 -23.39 -12.41 -19.97
C ARG A 464 -23.03 -12.50 -21.46
N THR A 465 -21.89 -11.94 -21.85
CA THR A 465 -21.43 -11.94 -23.26
C THR A 465 -20.59 -13.17 -23.61
N ARG A 466 -20.19 -13.97 -22.62
CA ARG A 466 -19.32 -15.15 -22.79
C ARG A 466 -19.92 -16.44 -22.26
N LEU A 467 -20.71 -16.37 -21.20
CA LEU A 467 -21.27 -17.52 -20.51
C LEU A 467 -22.79 -17.38 -20.40
N ALA A 468 -23.49 -18.51 -20.52
CA ALA A 468 -24.91 -18.56 -20.19
C ALA A 468 -25.10 -18.36 -18.67
N PRO A 469 -26.16 -17.68 -18.20
CA PRO A 469 -26.40 -17.50 -16.76
C PRO A 469 -26.50 -18.83 -15.99
N SER A 470 -27.06 -19.88 -16.58
CA SER A 470 -27.11 -21.22 -15.98
C SER A 470 -25.71 -21.82 -15.78
N GLN A 471 -24.79 -21.59 -16.72
CA GLN A 471 -23.40 -22.06 -16.60
C GLN A 471 -22.70 -21.36 -15.43
N VAL A 472 -22.87 -20.05 -15.28
CA VAL A 472 -22.32 -19.28 -14.15
C VAL A 472 -22.84 -19.82 -12.80
N ARG A 473 -24.16 -20.06 -12.69
CA ARG A 473 -24.75 -20.63 -11.46
C ARG A 473 -24.23 -22.03 -11.15
N ASN A 474 -24.09 -22.88 -12.17
CA ASN A 474 -23.59 -24.25 -12.01
C ASN A 474 -22.13 -24.25 -11.56
N LEU A 475 -21.28 -23.39 -12.14
CA LEU A 475 -19.88 -23.26 -11.72
C LEU A 475 -19.79 -22.77 -10.27
N ARG A 476 -20.60 -21.79 -9.89
CA ARG A 476 -20.67 -21.32 -8.50
C ARG A 476 -21.05 -22.43 -7.53
N ALA A 477 -22.17 -23.12 -7.79
CA ALA A 477 -22.65 -24.20 -6.93
C ALA A 477 -21.60 -25.33 -6.79
N LYS A 478 -20.89 -25.63 -7.88
CA LYS A 478 -19.79 -26.60 -7.87
C LYS A 478 -18.62 -26.13 -6.99
N CYS A 479 -18.14 -24.90 -7.18
CA CYS A 479 -17.05 -24.33 -6.38
C CYS A 479 -17.42 -24.25 -4.89
N GLU A 480 -18.65 -23.85 -4.56
CA GLU A 480 -19.17 -23.83 -3.19
C GLU A 480 -19.17 -25.23 -2.57
N ALA A 481 -19.63 -26.26 -3.29
CA ALA A 481 -19.62 -27.64 -2.82
C ALA A 481 -18.20 -28.21 -2.64
N GLU A 482 -17.23 -27.74 -3.43
CA GLU A 482 -15.82 -28.14 -3.34
C GLU A 482 -15.00 -27.26 -2.37
N GLY A 483 -15.58 -26.20 -1.80
CA GLY A 483 -14.89 -25.26 -0.93
C GLY A 483 -13.80 -24.43 -1.64
N LYS A 484 -13.96 -24.17 -2.94
CA LYS A 484 -12.97 -23.47 -3.79
C LYS A 484 -13.41 -22.06 -4.16
N ALA A 485 -12.44 -21.17 -4.37
CA ALA A 485 -12.68 -19.89 -5.00
C ALA A 485 -13.22 -20.05 -6.43
N LEU A 486 -13.90 -19.02 -6.92
CA LEU A 486 -14.67 -19.06 -8.15
C LEU A 486 -13.86 -18.59 -9.37
N HIS A 487 -12.83 -17.76 -9.15
CA HIS A 487 -12.06 -17.13 -10.22
C HIS A 487 -11.55 -18.12 -11.26
N ASP A 488 -11.00 -19.26 -10.83
CA ASP A 488 -10.43 -20.20 -11.80
C ASP A 488 -11.47 -20.79 -12.74
N ALA A 489 -12.57 -21.27 -12.17
CA ALA A 489 -13.64 -21.90 -12.92
C ALA A 489 -14.30 -20.91 -13.90
N LEU A 490 -14.49 -19.65 -13.49
CA LEU A 490 -15.10 -18.64 -14.35
C LEU A 490 -14.15 -18.10 -15.41
N MET A 491 -12.87 -17.88 -15.07
CA MET A 491 -11.88 -17.41 -16.03
C MET A 491 -11.63 -18.46 -17.11
N ASP A 492 -11.47 -19.74 -16.74
CA ASP A 492 -11.34 -20.87 -17.68
C ASP A 492 -12.55 -20.93 -18.63
N ALA A 493 -13.76 -20.90 -18.07
CA ALA A 493 -14.98 -20.94 -18.87
C ALA A 493 -15.09 -19.72 -19.80
N ALA A 494 -14.62 -18.55 -19.37
CA ALA A 494 -14.63 -17.32 -20.13
C ALA A 494 -13.50 -17.22 -21.19
N GLY A 495 -12.69 -18.26 -21.34
CA GLY A 495 -11.68 -18.39 -22.39
C GLY A 495 -10.27 -17.97 -21.98
N TRP A 496 -10.01 -17.70 -20.70
CA TRP A 496 -8.64 -17.48 -20.24
C TRP A 496 -7.83 -18.78 -20.37
N PRO A 497 -6.58 -18.73 -20.88
CA PRO A 497 -5.70 -19.89 -20.87
C PRO A 497 -5.50 -20.43 -19.45
N LYS A 498 -5.29 -21.74 -19.34
CA LYS A 498 -4.85 -22.33 -18.07
C LYS A 498 -3.38 -21.95 -17.84
N ILE A 499 -3.02 -21.75 -16.57
CA ILE A 499 -1.63 -21.60 -16.19
C ILE A 499 -1.04 -23.00 -16.02
N GLU A 500 -0.06 -23.35 -16.85
CA GLU A 500 0.74 -24.55 -16.64
C GLU A 500 1.84 -24.21 -15.63
N HIS A 501 1.79 -24.87 -14.46
CA HIS A 501 2.81 -24.67 -13.44
C HIS A 501 4.06 -25.49 -13.77
N ASP A 502 5.18 -24.80 -13.97
CA ASP A 502 6.48 -25.42 -14.26
C ASP A 502 7.29 -25.73 -13.00
N GLY A 503 6.85 -25.25 -11.83
CA GLY A 503 7.54 -25.46 -10.55
C GLY A 503 8.74 -24.53 -10.32
N GLU A 504 9.09 -23.69 -11.30
CA GLU A 504 10.23 -22.77 -11.25
C GLU A 504 9.76 -21.32 -11.16
N LEU A 505 9.08 -20.82 -12.20
CA LEU A 505 8.55 -19.45 -12.27
C LEU A 505 7.03 -19.43 -12.15
N LEU A 506 6.36 -20.38 -12.79
CA LEU A 506 4.92 -20.54 -12.73
C LEU A 506 4.61 -21.59 -11.65
N VAL A 507 4.29 -21.12 -10.46
CA VAL A 507 3.97 -21.97 -9.30
C VAL A 507 2.57 -21.68 -8.78
N THR A 508 2.05 -22.56 -7.94
CA THR A 508 0.75 -22.32 -7.28
C THR A 508 0.83 -21.11 -6.35
N GLN A 509 -0.31 -20.48 -6.06
CA GLN A 509 -0.35 -19.35 -5.12
C GLN A 509 0.12 -19.77 -3.71
N GLN A 510 -0.15 -21.02 -3.31
CA GLN A 510 0.31 -21.56 -2.03
C GLN A 510 1.83 -21.76 -2.01
N ASP A 511 2.45 -22.19 -3.11
CA ASP A 511 3.91 -22.29 -3.19
C ASP A 511 4.56 -20.90 -3.18
N ALA A 512 4.00 -19.94 -3.92
CA ALA A 512 4.48 -18.55 -3.92
C ALA A 512 4.40 -17.91 -2.52
N LEU A 513 3.37 -18.23 -1.74
CA LEU A 513 3.23 -17.79 -0.36
C LEU A 513 4.36 -18.31 0.55
N LEU A 514 4.84 -19.55 0.31
CA LEU A 514 5.98 -20.12 1.04
C LEU A 514 7.31 -19.46 0.66
N MET A 515 7.43 -18.91 -0.56
CA MET A 515 8.62 -18.20 -1.05
C MET A 515 8.63 -16.71 -0.66
N GLY A 516 7.46 -16.08 -0.69
CA GLY A 516 7.27 -14.65 -0.44
C GLY A 516 7.28 -14.24 1.02
N GLY A 517 6.92 -15.19 1.89
CA GLY A 517 6.67 -14.95 3.30
C GLY A 517 5.22 -14.54 3.57
N LYS A 518 4.80 -14.79 4.81
CA LYS A 518 3.42 -14.74 5.26
C LYS A 518 3.39 -14.53 6.77
N VAL A 519 2.20 -14.32 7.32
CA VAL A 519 2.02 -14.29 8.76
C VAL A 519 2.53 -15.57 9.41
N GLN A 520 3.39 -15.41 10.40
CA GLN A 520 3.78 -16.44 11.35
C GLN A 520 3.29 -15.97 12.71
N ALA A 521 2.28 -16.65 13.25
CA ALA A 521 1.63 -16.25 14.48
C ALA A 521 1.69 -17.40 15.49
N PRO A 522 1.84 -17.10 16.80
CA PRO A 522 1.57 -18.08 17.85
C PRO A 522 0.18 -18.69 17.69
N SER A 523 0.02 -19.96 18.10
CA SER A 523 -1.24 -20.70 17.93
C SER A 523 -2.43 -20.09 18.69
N ASP A 524 -2.14 -19.33 19.75
CA ASP A 524 -3.10 -18.64 20.61
C ASP A 524 -3.37 -17.18 20.18
N ALA A 525 -2.67 -16.67 19.15
CA ALA A 525 -2.92 -15.32 18.66
C ALA A 525 -4.39 -15.16 18.19
N PRO A 526 -5.02 -13.99 18.36
CA PRO A 526 -6.38 -13.72 17.88
C PRO A 526 -6.41 -13.44 16.37
N ASP A 527 -7.53 -13.75 15.70
CA ASP A 527 -7.64 -13.53 14.26
C ASP A 527 -7.65 -12.03 13.98
N HIS A 528 -6.75 -11.58 13.10
CA HIS A 528 -6.65 -10.16 12.73
C HIS A 528 -7.54 -9.79 11.53
N VAL A 529 -8.29 -10.75 10.99
CA VAL A 529 -9.36 -10.49 10.02
C VAL A 529 -10.64 -11.11 10.58
N VAL A 530 -11.61 -10.27 10.91
CA VAL A 530 -12.84 -10.68 11.58
C VAL A 530 -14.05 -10.34 10.71
N ILE A 531 -14.91 -11.34 10.48
CA ILE A 531 -16.23 -11.13 9.87
C ILE A 531 -17.18 -10.66 10.98
N ARG A 532 -17.65 -9.42 10.89
CA ARG A 532 -18.44 -8.77 11.95
C ARG A 532 -19.86 -9.33 12.06
N ASP A 533 -20.54 -9.54 10.93
CA ASP A 533 -21.86 -10.17 10.84
C ASP A 533 -21.89 -11.24 9.74
N THR A 534 -21.99 -12.50 10.14
CA THR A 534 -22.03 -13.64 9.22
C THR A 534 -23.34 -13.71 8.43
N LYS A 535 -24.42 -13.08 8.89
CA LYS A 535 -25.72 -13.08 8.16
C LYS A 535 -25.62 -12.26 6.87
N LEU A 536 -24.89 -11.15 6.89
CA LEU A 536 -24.61 -10.35 5.69
C LEU A 536 -23.81 -11.12 4.64
N CYS A 537 -23.06 -12.13 5.07
CA CYS A 537 -22.37 -13.04 4.17
C CYS A 537 -23.37 -14.00 3.52
N LEU A 538 -24.39 -14.54 4.16
CA LEU A 538 -25.26 -15.56 3.54
C LEU A 538 -25.84 -15.12 2.18
N ASP A 539 -26.21 -13.84 2.04
CA ASP A 539 -26.75 -13.26 0.81
C ASP A 539 -25.68 -12.71 -0.17
N CYS A 540 -24.39 -12.76 0.18
CA CYS A 540 -23.29 -12.23 -0.63
C CYS A 540 -22.87 -13.21 -1.73
N GLN A 541 -23.41 -13.03 -2.93
CA GLN A 541 -23.10 -13.91 -4.07
C GLN A 541 -21.69 -13.73 -4.65
N ASN A 542 -21.13 -12.51 -4.59
CA ASN A 542 -19.87 -12.21 -5.26
C ASN A 542 -18.65 -12.68 -4.47
N ARG A 543 -18.75 -12.84 -3.15
CA ARG A 543 -17.65 -13.32 -2.28
C ARG A 543 -16.30 -12.64 -2.52
N LEU A 544 -16.31 -11.36 -2.88
CA LEU A 544 -15.12 -10.66 -3.39
C LEU A 544 -13.93 -10.66 -2.43
N CYS A 545 -14.19 -10.76 -1.13
CA CYS A 545 -13.15 -10.86 -0.11
C CYS A 545 -12.33 -12.16 -0.23
N ILE A 546 -12.94 -13.26 -0.70
CA ILE A 546 -12.29 -14.52 -1.03
C ILE A 546 -11.53 -14.34 -2.35
N GLU A 547 -12.20 -13.84 -3.38
CA GLU A 547 -11.66 -13.75 -4.74
C GLU A 547 -10.44 -12.81 -4.86
N ILE A 548 -10.40 -11.74 -4.06
CA ILE A 548 -9.25 -10.80 -4.02
C ILE A 548 -8.15 -11.23 -3.04
N CYS A 549 -8.38 -12.27 -2.24
CA CYS A 549 -7.50 -12.58 -1.12
C CYS A 549 -6.11 -13.00 -1.60
N SER A 550 -5.14 -12.12 -1.42
CA SER A 550 -3.80 -12.30 -2.00
C SER A 550 -3.06 -13.53 -1.47
N GLY A 551 -3.36 -14.01 -0.27
CA GLY A 551 -2.74 -15.23 0.28
C GLY A 551 -3.66 -16.45 0.31
N GLU A 552 -4.88 -16.35 -0.24
CA GLU A 552 -5.95 -17.35 -0.03
C GLU A 552 -6.25 -17.60 1.47
N ALA A 553 -6.02 -16.58 2.29
CA ALA A 553 -6.32 -16.57 3.73
C ALA A 553 -7.82 -16.53 4.01
N LEU A 554 -8.61 -15.92 3.12
CA LEU A 554 -10.07 -16.02 3.14
C LEU A 554 -10.49 -17.04 2.10
N ARG A 555 -11.18 -18.09 2.56
CA ARG A 555 -11.66 -19.19 1.71
C ARG A 555 -13.14 -19.47 1.98
N PRO A 556 -13.85 -20.17 1.07
CA PRO A 556 -15.21 -20.61 1.36
C PRO A 556 -15.24 -21.49 2.60
N GLY A 557 -16.02 -21.08 3.61
CA GLY A 557 -16.31 -21.86 4.81
C GLY A 557 -17.71 -22.46 4.78
N GLU A 558 -18.26 -22.72 5.96
CA GLU A 558 -19.61 -23.27 6.10
C GLU A 558 -20.67 -22.35 5.48
N ALA A 559 -21.57 -22.93 4.67
CA ALA A 559 -22.59 -22.21 3.90
C ALA A 559 -22.05 -21.05 3.03
N GLY A 560 -20.75 -21.10 2.65
CA GLY A 560 -20.08 -20.06 1.88
C GLY A 560 -19.71 -18.81 2.68
N VAL A 561 -19.93 -18.79 4.00
CA VAL A 561 -19.39 -17.73 4.88
C VAL A 561 -17.86 -17.81 4.83
N PRO A 562 -17.13 -16.70 4.62
CA PRO A 562 -15.68 -16.73 4.55
C PRO A 562 -15.08 -17.28 5.85
N ALA A 563 -14.26 -18.33 5.73
CA ALA A 563 -13.38 -18.79 6.79
C ALA A 563 -12.00 -18.12 6.64
N PHE A 564 -11.38 -17.77 7.76
CA PHE A 564 -10.08 -17.11 7.79
C PHE A 564 -8.98 -18.06 8.28
N ASP A 565 -7.86 -18.06 7.58
CA ASP A 565 -6.62 -18.74 7.93
C ASP A 565 -5.53 -17.68 8.08
N ARG A 566 -5.26 -17.32 9.33
CA ARG A 566 -4.28 -16.28 9.69
C ARG A 566 -2.90 -16.53 9.10
N GLU A 567 -2.44 -17.79 9.04
CA GLU A 567 -1.07 -18.13 8.64
C GLU A 567 -0.87 -17.97 7.14
N LYS A 568 -1.95 -17.75 6.40
CA LYS A 568 -1.89 -17.45 4.97
C LYS A 568 -2.00 -15.97 4.67
N CYS A 569 -2.35 -15.14 5.65
CA CYS A 569 -2.47 -13.72 5.44
C CYS A 569 -1.09 -13.11 5.14
N VAL A 570 -1.09 -12.08 4.29
CA VAL A 570 0.13 -11.32 3.93
C VAL A 570 0.00 -9.84 4.30
N HIS A 571 -1.00 -9.50 5.11
CA HIS A 571 -1.31 -8.13 5.53
C HIS A 571 -1.47 -7.14 4.37
N CYS A 572 -2.01 -7.60 3.23
CA CYS A 572 -2.29 -6.73 2.09
C CYS A 572 -3.47 -5.79 2.35
N GLY A 573 -4.45 -6.21 3.16
CA GLY A 573 -5.65 -5.45 3.52
C GLY A 573 -6.70 -5.32 2.42
N ALA A 574 -6.55 -6.04 1.31
CA ALA A 574 -7.48 -5.99 0.18
C ALA A 574 -8.91 -6.38 0.57
N CYS A 575 -9.05 -7.36 1.46
CA CYS A 575 -10.35 -7.82 1.95
C CYS A 575 -11.18 -6.71 2.62
N MET A 576 -10.53 -5.77 3.32
CA MET A 576 -11.17 -4.71 4.08
C MET A 576 -11.95 -3.76 3.15
N TRP A 577 -11.27 -3.13 2.19
CA TRP A 577 -11.89 -2.16 1.29
C TRP A 577 -12.69 -2.81 0.16
N ASN A 578 -12.47 -4.10 -0.12
CA ASN A 578 -13.17 -4.81 -1.20
C ASN A 578 -14.51 -5.42 -0.77
N CYS A 579 -14.80 -5.46 0.53
CA CYS A 579 -16.07 -5.98 1.04
C CYS A 579 -17.22 -5.02 0.70
N THR A 580 -18.21 -5.49 -0.06
CA THR A 580 -19.40 -4.69 -0.43
C THR A 580 -20.53 -4.76 0.60
N ARG A 581 -20.30 -5.44 1.72
CA ARG A 581 -21.27 -5.55 2.82
C ARG A 581 -20.84 -4.59 3.92
N GLU A 582 -21.80 -3.86 4.45
CA GLU A 582 -21.59 -2.85 5.48
C GLU A 582 -22.49 -3.18 6.68
N ILE A 583 -21.96 -3.03 7.89
CA ILE A 583 -22.74 -3.16 9.14
C ILE A 583 -23.38 -1.83 9.56
N SER A 584 -22.80 -0.73 9.11
CA SER A 584 -23.32 0.64 9.19
C SER A 584 -22.71 1.46 8.05
N PRO A 585 -23.28 2.61 7.67
CA PRO A 585 -22.79 3.39 6.54
C PRO A 585 -21.28 3.67 6.61
N GLY A 586 -20.53 3.16 5.63
CA GLY A 586 -19.07 3.33 5.57
C GLY A 586 -18.25 2.37 6.43
N VAL A 587 -18.89 1.47 7.20
CA VAL A 587 -18.21 0.46 8.02
C VAL A 587 -18.43 -0.91 7.40
N THR A 588 -17.37 -1.44 6.77
CA THR A 588 -17.36 -2.73 6.09
C THR A 588 -17.66 -3.89 7.04
N ASN A 589 -18.16 -5.01 6.52
CA ASN A 589 -18.41 -6.22 7.32
C ASN A 589 -17.13 -6.95 7.74
N ILE A 590 -15.97 -6.53 7.22
CA ILE A 590 -14.66 -7.06 7.59
C ILE A 590 -13.95 -6.05 8.47
N ALA A 591 -13.57 -6.47 9.68
CA ALA A 591 -12.60 -5.78 10.51
C ALA A 591 -11.20 -6.29 10.15
N PHE A 592 -10.29 -5.35 9.87
CA PHE A 592 -8.87 -5.64 9.73
C PHE A 592 -8.19 -5.10 10.99
N CYS A 593 -7.78 -5.99 11.89
CA CYS A 593 -7.21 -5.63 13.18
C CYS A 593 -5.68 -5.68 13.12
N ALA A 594 -5.02 -5.15 14.14
CA ALA A 594 -3.62 -5.47 14.35
C ALA A 594 -3.48 -6.95 14.72
N GLY A 595 -2.36 -7.54 14.38
CA GLY A 595 -2.02 -8.90 14.74
C GLY A 595 -0.55 -9.16 14.44
N PRO A 596 -0.05 -10.36 14.77
CA PRO A 596 1.32 -10.76 14.49
C PRO A 596 1.66 -10.52 13.02
N GLY A 597 2.87 -10.02 12.80
CA GLY A 597 3.40 -9.74 11.48
C GLY A 597 3.73 -11.02 10.73
N GLY A 598 4.87 -11.62 11.04
CA GLY A 598 5.45 -12.72 10.28
C GLY A 598 6.65 -12.29 9.42
N LEU A 599 7.40 -13.28 8.96
CA LEU A 599 8.52 -13.12 8.05
C LEU A 599 8.03 -12.84 6.63
N HIS A 600 8.46 -11.73 6.08
CA HIS A 600 8.28 -11.38 4.66
C HIS A 600 9.64 -11.26 4.00
N SER A 601 9.73 -11.67 2.74
CA SER A 601 10.97 -11.54 1.98
C SER A 601 11.38 -10.07 1.89
N ALA A 602 12.64 -9.79 2.21
CA ALA A 602 13.22 -8.46 2.10
C ALA A 602 13.32 -7.96 0.65
N GLU A 603 13.13 -8.83 -0.34
CA GLU A 603 13.27 -8.52 -1.76
C GLU A 603 12.03 -7.86 -2.36
N ASN A 604 10.91 -7.91 -1.64
CA ASN A 604 9.61 -7.39 -2.06
C ASN A 604 9.51 -5.86 -2.10
#